data_AF-A0A1F9D5N9-F1
#
_entry.id   AF-A0A1F9D5N9-F1
#
_cell.length_a   1.000
_cell.length_b   1.000
_cell.length_c   1.000
_cell.angle_alpha   90.00
_cell.angle_beta   90.00
_cell.angle_gamma   90.00
#
_symmetry.space_group_name_H-M   'P 1'
#
loop_
_entity.id
_entity.type
_entity.pdbx_description
1 polymer ?
#
loop_
_entity_poly.entity_id
_entity_poly.type
_entity_poly.pdbx_seq_one_letter_code
_entity_poly.pdbx_strand_id
1 'polypeptide(L)'
;MEGWTEEELKNKDLMAPCGLYCGACGVYIATRDNNEKFREIMGNLYGTKPQETLCRGCMQPEPAKELYGYCKSCTIRNCVKAKGFYSCHQCTEWPCAMIENFGLATGRRVMKNTIPLWREKVARFGSEKGGIEWARAVCERYHCPSCAKPLFRGAQRCRYCKSPVAEGLDGSL
;
A
#
# COMPACT_ATOMS: atom_id res chain seq x y z
N MET A 1 -3.27 -15.90 5.11
CA MET A 1 -3.65 -14.98 6.21
C MET A 1 -5.06 -14.50 5.93
N GLU A 2 -5.95 -14.33 6.91
CA GLU A 2 -7.30 -13.85 6.57
C GLU A 2 -7.19 -12.51 5.79
N GLY A 3 -7.86 -12.40 4.65
CA GLY A 3 -7.82 -11.20 3.80
C GLY A 3 -6.74 -11.15 2.72
N TRP A 4 -5.71 -12.00 2.77
CA TRP A 4 -4.63 -12.05 1.75
C TRP A 4 -4.11 -13.46 1.47
N THR A 5 -3.95 -13.78 0.18
CA THR A 5 -3.39 -15.06 -0.27
C THR A 5 -1.85 -15.02 -0.35
N GLU A 6 -1.22 -16.19 -0.41
CA GLU A 6 0.24 -16.29 -0.57
C GLU A 6 0.71 -15.75 -1.92
N GLU A 7 -0.12 -15.87 -2.96
CA GLU A 7 0.13 -15.30 -4.29
C GLU A 7 0.14 -13.77 -4.24
N GLU A 8 -0.77 -13.14 -3.50
CA GLU A 8 -0.76 -11.68 -3.31
C GLU A 8 0.52 -11.22 -2.61
N LEU A 9 0.96 -11.94 -1.58
CA LEU A 9 2.19 -11.62 -0.85
C LEU A 9 3.45 -11.75 -1.71
N LYS A 10 3.44 -12.66 -2.68
CA LYS A 10 4.53 -12.85 -3.66
C LYS A 10 4.44 -11.90 -4.86
N ASN A 11 3.29 -11.26 -5.08
CA ASN A 11 3.06 -10.45 -6.26
C ASN A 11 3.84 -9.12 -6.19
N LYS A 12 4.88 -9.03 -7.02
CA LYS A 12 5.74 -7.84 -7.16
C LYS A 12 4.97 -6.61 -7.66
N ASP A 13 3.88 -6.78 -8.40
CA ASP A 13 3.05 -5.67 -8.87
C ASP A 13 2.40 -4.91 -7.70
N LEU A 14 2.18 -5.60 -6.57
CA LEU A 14 1.61 -5.03 -5.35
C LEU A 14 2.64 -4.38 -4.44
N MET A 15 3.94 -4.60 -4.69
CA MET A 15 5.02 -4.10 -3.86
C MET A 15 5.32 -2.64 -4.19
N ALA A 16 4.44 -1.75 -3.72
CA ALA A 16 4.51 -0.32 -3.98
C ALA A 16 5.88 0.25 -3.56
N PRO A 17 6.58 0.97 -4.44
CA PRO A 17 7.98 1.31 -4.23
C PRO A 17 8.17 2.31 -3.08
N CYS A 18 7.14 3.08 -2.77
CA CYS A 18 7.13 4.04 -1.67
C CYS A 18 6.92 3.40 -0.29
N GLY A 19 6.60 2.10 -0.21
CA GLY A 19 6.29 1.39 1.05
C GLY A 19 4.79 1.34 1.37
N LEU A 20 3.93 1.98 0.58
CA LEU A 20 2.47 1.91 0.73
C LEU A 20 1.90 0.65 0.06
N TYR A 21 2.27 -0.54 0.55
CA TYR A 21 1.92 -1.85 -0.06
C TYR A 21 0.50 -1.86 -0.65
N CYS A 22 0.38 -2.21 -1.94
CA CYS A 22 -0.89 -2.13 -2.66
C CYS A 22 -1.90 -3.16 -2.15
N GLY A 23 -1.47 -4.30 -1.63
CA GLY A 23 -2.38 -5.29 -1.05
C GLY A 23 -3.22 -4.74 0.10
N ALA A 24 -2.72 -3.72 0.82
CA ALA A 24 -3.47 -3.02 1.87
C ALA A 24 -4.18 -1.74 1.39
N CYS A 25 -4.13 -1.42 0.10
CA CYS A 25 -4.76 -0.23 -0.47
C CYS A 25 -6.26 -0.46 -0.69
N GLY A 26 -7.11 0.45 -0.20
CA GLY A 26 -8.56 0.37 -0.39
C GLY A 26 -8.99 0.28 -1.86
N VAL A 27 -8.31 1.00 -2.77
CA VAL A 27 -8.60 0.95 -4.23
C VAL A 27 -8.33 -0.43 -4.82
N TYR A 28 -7.18 -1.04 -4.47
CA TYR A 28 -6.84 -2.39 -4.92
C TYR A 28 -7.83 -3.42 -4.35
N ILE A 29 -8.09 -3.37 -3.04
CA ILE A 29 -9.03 -4.26 -2.36
C ILE A 29 -10.42 -4.16 -2.99
N ALA A 30 -10.90 -2.94 -3.28
CA ALA A 30 -12.19 -2.74 -3.94
C ALA A 30 -12.25 -3.37 -5.34
N THR A 31 -11.15 -3.32 -6.10
CA THR A 31 -11.05 -3.94 -7.43
C THR A 31 -10.98 -5.47 -7.31
N ARG A 32 -10.12 -5.99 -6.43
CA ARG A 32 -9.93 -7.43 -6.17
C ARG A 32 -11.23 -8.10 -5.73
N ASP A 33 -11.96 -7.48 -4.82
CA ASP A 33 -13.18 -8.03 -4.22
C ASP A 33 -14.43 -7.75 -5.09
N ASN A 34 -14.28 -7.11 -6.26
CA ASN A 34 -15.37 -6.62 -7.10
C ASN A 34 -16.42 -5.80 -6.32
N ASN A 35 -15.95 -4.95 -5.40
CA ASN A 35 -16.80 -4.18 -4.48
C ASN A 35 -17.03 -2.76 -5.00
N GLU A 36 -18.08 -2.59 -5.79
CA GLU A 36 -18.37 -1.32 -6.47
C GLU A 36 -18.66 -0.18 -5.50
N LYS A 37 -19.42 -0.45 -4.43
CA LYS A 37 -19.72 0.54 -3.39
C LYS A 37 -18.46 1.04 -2.70
N PHE A 38 -17.53 0.14 -2.36
CA PHE A 38 -16.27 0.54 -1.75
C PHE A 38 -15.37 1.29 -2.74
N ARG A 39 -15.38 0.88 -4.02
CA ARG A 39 -14.67 1.57 -5.09
C ARG A 39 -15.16 3.01 -5.26
N GLU A 40 -16.46 3.24 -5.22
CA GLU A 40 -17.06 4.58 -5.27
C GLU A 40 -16.65 5.44 -4.07
N ILE A 41 -16.67 4.89 -2.86
CA ILE A 41 -16.20 5.59 -1.65
C ILE A 41 -14.73 6.00 -1.79
N MET A 42 -13.87 5.11 -2.27
CA MET A 42 -12.45 5.44 -2.52
C MET A 42 -12.30 6.49 -3.62
N GLY A 43 -13.11 6.41 -4.69
CA GLY A 43 -13.13 7.39 -5.77
C GLY A 43 -13.48 8.78 -5.25
N ASN A 44 -14.55 8.89 -4.47
CA ASN A 44 -15.01 10.15 -3.89
C ASN A 44 -13.99 10.74 -2.89
N LEU A 45 -13.36 9.90 -2.06
CA LEU A 45 -12.35 10.33 -1.08
C LEU A 45 -11.17 11.04 -1.75
N TYR A 46 -10.79 10.61 -2.95
CA TYR A 46 -9.63 11.13 -3.67
C TYR A 46 -10.02 11.94 -4.92
N GLY A 47 -11.31 12.12 -5.22
CA GLY A 47 -11.77 12.87 -6.39
C GLY A 47 -11.49 12.19 -7.74
N THR A 48 -11.48 10.85 -7.82
CA THR A 48 -11.32 10.08 -9.07
C THR A 48 -12.63 9.48 -9.56
N LYS A 49 -12.80 9.42 -10.88
CA LYS A 49 -13.97 8.75 -11.48
C LYS A 49 -13.94 7.24 -11.22
N PRO A 50 -15.08 6.53 -11.26
CA PRO A 50 -15.11 5.08 -11.04
C PRO A 50 -14.14 4.29 -11.93
N GLN A 51 -14.04 4.65 -13.22
CA GLN A 51 -13.15 3.99 -14.20
C GLN A 51 -11.66 4.26 -13.90
N GLU A 52 -11.36 5.37 -13.25
CA GLU A 52 -10.01 5.74 -12.82
C GLU A 52 -9.66 5.13 -11.46
N THR A 53 -10.62 4.45 -10.82
CA THR A 53 -10.51 3.84 -9.48
C THR A 53 -10.36 2.30 -9.57
N LEU A 54 -10.00 1.78 -10.74
CA LEU A 54 -9.58 0.39 -10.93
C LEU A 54 -8.07 0.25 -10.78
N CYS A 55 -7.61 -0.79 -10.06
CA CYS A 55 -6.19 -0.99 -9.82
C CYS A 55 -5.83 -2.45 -9.58
N ARG A 56 -4.77 -2.93 -10.23
CA ARG A 56 -4.16 -4.25 -10.01
C ARG A 56 -2.75 -4.24 -9.44
N GLY A 57 -2.31 -3.09 -8.91
CA GLY A 57 -0.97 -2.89 -8.36
C GLY A 57 -0.22 -1.78 -9.06
N CYS A 58 0.55 -0.98 -8.34
CA CYS A 58 1.22 0.19 -8.95
C CYS A 58 2.51 -0.15 -9.69
N MET A 59 3.07 -1.35 -9.47
CA MET A 59 4.31 -1.82 -10.10
C MET A 59 4.05 -2.79 -11.27
N GLN A 60 2.83 -2.84 -11.78
CA GLN A 60 2.52 -3.57 -13.01
C GLN A 60 3.51 -3.23 -14.14
N PRO A 61 3.84 -4.22 -14.99
CA PRO A 61 4.64 -3.98 -16.19
C PRO A 61 3.91 -3.01 -17.12
N GLU A 62 4.68 -2.24 -17.90
CA GLU A 62 4.11 -1.31 -18.87
C GLU A 62 3.84 -2.04 -20.21
N PRO A 63 2.70 -1.76 -20.87
CA PRO A 63 1.61 -0.90 -20.43
C PRO A 63 0.77 -1.56 -19.31
N ALA A 64 0.50 -0.80 -18.25
CA ALA A 64 -0.33 -1.30 -17.15
C ALA A 64 -1.77 -1.58 -17.59
N LYS A 65 -2.34 -2.73 -17.18
CA LYS A 65 -3.71 -3.14 -17.54
C LYS A 65 -4.75 -2.24 -16.85
N GLU A 66 -4.70 -2.16 -15.52
CA GLU A 66 -5.60 -1.36 -14.70
C GLU A 66 -4.79 -0.66 -13.61
N LEU A 67 -4.56 0.65 -13.78
CA LEU A 67 -3.79 1.45 -12.84
C LEU A 67 -4.63 2.60 -12.31
N TYR A 68 -4.63 2.75 -10.99
CA TYR A 68 -5.32 3.85 -10.32
C TYR A 68 -4.85 5.21 -10.85
N GLY A 69 -5.78 6.17 -11.06
CA GLY A 69 -5.50 7.50 -11.62
C GLY A 69 -4.30 8.20 -10.98
N TYR A 70 -4.26 8.30 -9.64
CA TYR A 70 -3.12 8.89 -8.93
C TYR A 70 -1.81 8.13 -9.10
N CYS A 71 -1.88 6.80 -9.24
CA CYS A 71 -0.68 5.99 -9.44
C CYS A 71 -0.09 6.19 -10.85
N LYS A 72 -0.90 6.57 -11.85
CA LYS A 72 -0.43 6.85 -13.22
C LYS A 72 0.55 8.03 -13.24
N SER A 73 0.28 9.09 -12.49
CA SER A 73 1.09 10.31 -12.40
C SER A 73 2.01 10.39 -11.17
N CYS A 74 2.17 9.28 -10.43
CA CYS A 74 2.96 9.26 -9.19
C CYS A 74 4.46 9.49 -9.43
N THR A 75 4.97 10.62 -8.94
CA THR A 75 6.38 11.03 -9.08
C THR A 75 7.34 10.10 -8.34
N ILE A 76 6.96 9.53 -7.18
CA ILE A 76 7.79 8.58 -6.44
C ILE A 76 8.00 7.29 -7.25
N ARG A 77 6.94 6.78 -7.88
CA ARG A 77 7.01 5.60 -8.77
C ARG A 77 7.94 5.87 -9.95
N ASN A 78 7.80 7.03 -10.60
CA ASN A 78 8.68 7.42 -11.71
C ASN A 78 10.13 7.55 -11.27
N CYS A 79 10.39 8.14 -10.10
CA CYS A 79 11.73 8.27 -9.54
C CYS A 79 12.40 6.91 -9.31
N VAL A 80 11.69 5.94 -8.72
CA VAL A 80 12.23 4.60 -8.45
C VAL A 80 12.54 3.87 -9.76
N LYS A 81 11.63 3.92 -10.74
CA LYS A 81 11.85 3.36 -12.08
C LYS A 81 13.08 3.99 -12.77
N ALA A 82 13.19 5.33 -12.75
CA ALA A 82 14.29 6.05 -13.37
C ALA A 82 15.66 5.73 -12.75
N LYS A 83 15.71 5.47 -11.44
CA LYS A 83 16.93 5.04 -10.74
C LYS A 83 17.27 3.55 -10.94
N GLY A 84 16.44 2.79 -11.67
CA GLY A 84 16.59 1.33 -11.79
C GLY A 84 16.37 0.60 -10.46
N PHE A 85 15.73 1.25 -9.49
CA PHE A 85 15.41 0.68 -8.21
C PHE A 85 14.10 -0.11 -8.28
N TYR A 86 13.98 -1.09 -7.41
CA TYR A 86 12.76 -1.81 -7.15
C TYR A 86 11.87 -1.07 -6.13
N SER A 87 12.49 -0.46 -5.10
CA SER A 87 11.75 0.27 -4.07
C SER A 87 12.64 1.32 -3.39
N CYS A 88 12.02 2.29 -2.74
CA CYS A 88 12.70 3.32 -1.94
C CYS A 88 13.60 2.74 -0.84
N HIS A 89 13.43 1.47 -0.44
CA HIS A 89 14.32 0.81 0.53
C HIS A 89 15.78 0.77 0.05
N GLN A 90 16.02 0.77 -1.27
CA GLN A 90 17.37 0.80 -1.88
C GLN A 90 17.96 2.21 -1.97
N CYS A 91 17.16 3.24 -1.76
CA CYS A 91 17.61 4.62 -1.88
C CYS A 91 18.38 5.04 -0.62
N THR A 92 19.65 5.42 -0.76
CA THR A 92 20.50 5.90 0.35
C THR A 92 20.07 7.26 0.87
N GLU A 93 19.43 8.07 0.03
CA GLU A 93 18.90 9.40 0.38
C GLU A 93 17.55 9.35 1.10
N TRP A 94 17.01 8.17 1.38
CA TRP A 94 15.71 8.03 2.02
C TRP A 94 15.80 8.27 3.55
N PRO A 95 14.88 9.05 4.16
CA PRO A 95 13.73 9.70 3.53
C PRO A 95 14.13 11.00 2.82
N CYS A 96 13.84 11.09 1.51
CA CYS A 96 14.15 12.27 0.70
C CYS A 96 12.98 13.27 0.70
N ALA A 97 13.18 14.44 0.08
CA ALA A 97 12.17 15.50 0.01
C ALA A 97 10.81 15.05 -0.55
N MET A 98 10.76 14.10 -1.50
CA MET A 98 9.49 13.56 -2.01
C MET A 98 8.67 12.82 -0.93
N ILE A 99 9.36 12.17 0.02
CA ILE A 99 8.75 11.43 1.12
C ILE A 99 8.39 12.40 2.26
N GLU A 100 9.30 13.31 2.59
CA GLU A 100 9.09 14.33 3.63
C GLU A 100 7.91 15.25 3.30
N ASN A 101 7.79 15.67 2.03
CA ASN A 101 6.75 16.60 1.57
C ASN A 101 5.51 15.91 0.99
N PHE A 102 5.33 14.60 1.22
CA PHE A 102 4.18 13.89 0.67
C PHE A 102 2.85 14.45 1.22
N GLY A 103 1.91 14.79 0.33
CA GLY A 103 0.72 15.56 0.69
C GLY A 103 -0.23 14.90 1.69
N LEU A 104 -0.24 13.56 1.77
CA LEU A 104 -1.10 12.83 2.70
C LEU A 104 -0.33 12.44 3.96
N ALA A 105 -0.65 13.06 5.09
CA ALA A 105 0.03 12.81 6.37
C ALA A 105 0.03 11.34 6.78
N THR A 106 -1.13 10.66 6.64
CA THR A 106 -1.27 9.22 6.86
C THR A 106 -0.33 8.42 5.96
N GLY A 107 -0.29 8.74 4.66
CA GLY A 107 0.62 8.07 3.73
C GLY A 107 2.08 8.29 4.11
N ARG A 108 2.48 9.52 4.47
CA ARG A 108 3.83 9.83 4.93
C ARG A 108 4.23 9.03 6.17
N ARG A 109 3.35 8.95 7.18
CA ARG A 109 3.59 8.11 8.38
C ARG A 109 3.80 6.65 8.01
N VAL A 110 2.92 6.09 7.17
CA VAL A 110 3.04 4.69 6.76
C VAL A 110 4.33 4.45 5.98
N MET A 111 4.69 5.31 5.01
CA MET A 111 5.97 5.19 4.28
C MET A 111 7.17 5.20 5.24
N LYS A 112 7.18 6.10 6.22
CA LYS A 112 8.24 6.19 7.23
C LYS A 112 8.34 4.95 8.13
N ASN A 113 7.24 4.23 8.32
CA ASN A 113 7.22 2.99 9.09
C ASN A 113 7.59 1.76 8.24
N THR A 114 7.12 1.69 7.00
CA THR A 114 7.19 0.45 6.20
C THR A 114 8.47 0.33 5.38
N ILE A 115 9.13 1.42 4.97
CA ILE A 115 10.42 1.33 4.26
C ILE A 115 11.56 0.82 5.15
N PRO A 116 11.73 1.28 6.40
CA PRO A 116 12.73 0.70 7.31
C PRO A 116 12.47 -0.78 7.58
N LEU A 117 11.21 -1.18 7.76
CA LEU A 117 10.83 -2.58 7.88
C LEU A 117 11.24 -3.37 6.64
N TRP A 118 11.07 -2.82 5.43
CA TRP A 118 11.50 -3.49 4.21
C TRP A 118 13.01 -3.70 4.19
N ARG A 119 13.80 -2.69 4.58
CA ARG A 119 15.26 -2.81 4.71
C ARG A 119 15.64 -3.92 5.69
N GLU A 120 14.98 -3.98 6.85
CA GLU A 120 15.19 -5.04 7.85
C GLU A 120 14.93 -6.44 7.25
N LYS A 121 13.78 -6.63 6.58
CA LYS A 121 13.43 -7.94 5.99
C LYS A 121 14.39 -8.33 4.87
N VAL A 122 14.81 -7.39 4.03
CA VAL A 122 15.79 -7.65 2.97
C VAL A 122 17.17 -7.97 3.54
N ALA A 123 17.62 -7.26 4.57
CA ALA A 123 18.89 -7.56 5.24
C ALA A 123 18.89 -8.96 5.87
N ARG A 124 17.75 -9.38 6.44
CA ARG A 124 17.61 -10.69 7.11
C ARG A 124 17.40 -11.86 6.16
N PHE A 125 16.64 -11.67 5.08
CA PHE A 125 16.15 -12.77 4.25
C PHE A 125 16.60 -12.70 2.78
N GLY A 126 17.35 -11.66 2.39
CA GLY A 126 17.68 -11.37 1.00
C GLY A 126 16.55 -10.64 0.27
N SER A 127 16.83 -10.12 -0.93
CA SER A 127 15.93 -9.22 -1.65
C SER A 127 14.55 -9.82 -1.96
N GLU A 128 14.50 -11.04 -2.46
CA GLU A 128 13.26 -11.68 -2.88
C GLU A 128 12.39 -12.09 -1.68
N LYS A 129 12.92 -12.93 -0.80
CA LYS A 129 12.19 -13.37 0.40
C LYS A 129 11.91 -12.20 1.34
N GLY A 130 12.83 -11.23 1.45
CA GLY A 130 12.62 -10.03 2.24
C GLY A 130 11.45 -9.17 1.77
N GLY A 131 11.19 -9.09 0.46
CA GLY A 131 9.99 -8.43 -0.08
C GLY A 131 8.70 -9.15 0.33
N ILE A 132 8.69 -10.48 0.31
CA ILE A 132 7.53 -11.28 0.72
C ILE A 132 7.27 -11.13 2.22
N GLU A 133 8.31 -11.23 3.05
CA GLU A 133 8.20 -11.06 4.51
C GLU A 133 7.80 -9.63 4.89
N TRP A 134 8.24 -8.64 4.12
CA TRP A 134 7.78 -7.26 4.28
C TRP A 134 6.30 -7.12 3.95
N ALA A 135 5.85 -7.63 2.82
CA ALA A 135 4.43 -7.61 2.43
C ALA A 135 3.56 -8.31 3.49
N ARG A 136 4.01 -9.48 3.99
CA ARG A 136 3.35 -10.23 5.05
C ARG A 136 3.21 -9.39 6.33
N ALA A 137 4.30 -8.82 6.83
CA ALA A 137 4.29 -8.01 8.04
C ALA A 137 3.39 -6.75 7.89
N VAL A 138 3.34 -6.16 6.69
CA VAL A 138 2.41 -5.06 6.41
C VAL A 138 0.96 -5.54 6.45
N CYS A 139 0.62 -6.69 5.87
CA CYS A 139 -0.73 -7.26 5.95
C CYS A 139 -1.14 -7.64 7.38
N GLU A 140 -0.22 -8.20 8.18
CA GLU A 140 -0.48 -8.53 9.60
C GLU A 140 -0.92 -7.29 10.37
N ARG A 141 -0.24 -6.16 10.17
CA ARG A 141 -0.60 -4.88 10.80
C ARG A 141 -2.04 -4.47 10.52
N TYR A 142 -2.59 -4.77 9.34
CA TYR A 142 -3.94 -4.36 8.96
C TYR A 142 -5.03 -5.38 9.36
N HIS A 143 -4.86 -6.02 10.52
CA HIS A 143 -5.96 -6.73 11.20
C HIS A 143 -6.47 -5.90 12.37
N CYS A 144 -7.78 -5.91 12.58
CA CYS A 144 -8.38 -5.23 13.71
C CYS A 144 -7.87 -5.83 15.03
N PRO A 145 -7.33 -5.03 15.97
CA PRO A 145 -6.82 -5.56 17.23
C PRO A 145 -7.93 -6.16 18.12
N SER A 146 -9.19 -5.75 17.94
CA SER A 146 -10.31 -6.25 18.75
C SER A 146 -10.92 -7.55 18.24
N CYS A 147 -10.93 -7.78 16.92
CA CYS A 147 -11.65 -8.92 16.33
C CYS A 147 -10.86 -9.69 15.26
N ALA A 148 -9.58 -9.34 15.07
CA ALA A 148 -8.66 -9.95 14.12
C ALA A 148 -9.13 -9.97 12.65
N LYS A 149 -10.15 -9.20 12.26
CA LYS A 149 -10.62 -9.14 10.88
C LYS A 149 -9.77 -8.20 10.02
N PRO A 150 -9.54 -8.51 8.74
CA PRO A 150 -8.71 -7.71 7.86
C PRO A 150 -9.34 -6.34 7.59
N LEU A 151 -8.49 -5.34 7.47
CA LEU A 151 -8.79 -3.93 7.22
C LEU A 151 -7.97 -3.42 6.02
N PHE A 152 -8.25 -2.19 5.61
CA PHE A 152 -7.45 -1.48 4.62
C PHE A 152 -6.69 -0.33 5.29
N ARG A 153 -5.60 0.11 4.67
CA ARG A 153 -4.82 1.27 5.11
C ARG A 153 -5.69 2.53 5.19
N GLY A 154 -5.65 3.23 6.31
CA GLY A 154 -6.45 4.43 6.59
C GLY A 154 -7.84 4.14 7.17
N ALA A 155 -8.19 2.88 7.48
CA ALA A 155 -9.44 2.56 8.15
C ALA A 155 -9.58 3.33 9.48
N GLN A 156 -10.70 4.02 9.67
CA GLN A 156 -10.97 4.76 10.91
C GLN A 156 -11.67 3.91 11.97
N ARG A 157 -12.59 3.03 11.53
CA ARG A 157 -13.30 2.06 12.36
C ARG A 157 -13.30 0.69 11.70
N CYS A 158 -13.26 -0.37 12.49
CA CYS A 158 -13.40 -1.73 11.99
C CYS A 158 -14.81 -1.94 11.41
N ARG A 159 -14.91 -2.42 10.16
CA ARG A 159 -16.23 -2.66 9.54
C ARG A 159 -17.02 -3.79 10.21
N TYR A 160 -16.32 -4.71 10.89
CA TYR A 160 -16.88 -5.90 11.52
C TYR A 160 -17.36 -5.61 12.95
N CYS A 161 -16.45 -5.19 13.86
CA CYS A 161 -16.78 -4.97 15.28
C CYS A 161 -17.03 -3.50 15.65
N LYS A 162 -16.88 -2.56 14.70
CA LYS A 162 -17.09 -1.10 14.88
C LYS A 162 -16.13 -0.39 15.84
N SER A 163 -15.16 -1.08 16.42
CA SER A 163 -14.09 -0.46 17.23
C SER A 163 -13.35 0.64 16.43
N PRO A 164 -12.99 1.76 17.07
CA PRO A 164 -12.05 2.71 16.49
C PRO A 164 -10.69 2.03 16.32
N VAL A 165 -10.04 2.25 15.18
CA VAL A 165 -8.74 1.62 14.85
C VAL A 165 -7.71 2.62 14.33
N ALA A 166 -8.11 3.87 14.07
CA ALA A 166 -7.25 4.91 13.50
C ALA A 166 -5.96 5.10 14.31
N GLU A 167 -6.06 5.34 15.63
CA GLU A 167 -4.91 5.61 16.50
C GLU A 167 -3.92 4.43 16.57
N GLY A 168 -4.43 3.20 16.59
CA GLY A 168 -3.60 1.99 16.62
C GLY A 168 -2.97 1.62 15.27
N LEU A 169 -3.44 2.21 14.17
CA LEU A 169 -2.97 1.92 12.82
C LEU A 169 -2.21 3.10 12.23
N ASP A 170 -2.90 3.97 11.49
CA ASP A 170 -2.25 4.99 10.66
C ASP A 170 -2.49 6.43 11.17
N GLY A 171 -3.15 6.58 12.31
CA GLY A 171 -3.66 7.84 12.84
C GLY A 171 -4.99 8.26 12.20
N SER A 172 -5.62 9.27 12.78
CA SER A 172 -6.78 9.93 12.16
C SER A 172 -6.36 10.69 10.89
N LEU A 173 -7.32 10.86 10.00
CA LEU A 173 -7.19 11.66 8.77
C LEU A 173 -7.24 13.15 9.09
#